data_AF-A0A9P9GJ81-F1
#
_entry.id   AF-A0A9P9GJ81-F1
#
_cell.length_a   1.000
_cell.length_b   1.000
_cell.length_c   1.000
_cell.angle_alpha   90.00
_cell.angle_beta   90.00
_cell.angle_gamma   90.00
#
_symmetry.space_group_name_H-M   'P 1'
#
loop_
_entity.id
_entity.type
_entity.pdbx_description
1 polymer ?
#
loop_
_entity_poly.entity_id
_entity_poly.type
_entity_poly.pdbx_seq_one_letter_code
_entity_poly.pdbx_strand_id
1 'polypeptide(L)'
;TLSDAVIRCGARDFAVHSLILYCHSEYFRKQLDGPWKESSDRVIDIMDFDPTVVEAMTRFMYCFDYESPADPSAMVFHAKVYQIADKYGIEALKRLSATKYRASIDAGWEADGFATAVALAYTTTPPGDRGLRDIAVEVAFNNIGTLMGQDAFCETLSDNADLAANMIRFMHEKLERVQEYKCSDCKRVFLIGFPEFQDPARLDYCPVCKSWNTSWWITP
;
A
#
# COMPACT_ATOMS: atom_id res chain seq x y z
N THR A 1 -6.52 -36.28 11.34
CA THR A 1 -6.83 -34.89 10.96
C THR A 1 -8.32 -34.82 10.61
N LEU A 2 -8.97 -33.67 10.80
CA LEU A 2 -10.41 -33.46 10.52
C LEU A 2 -10.65 -32.58 9.27
N SER A 3 -9.59 -32.35 8.47
CA SER A 3 -9.67 -31.60 7.22
C SER A 3 -10.63 -32.28 6.24
N ASP A 4 -11.52 -31.50 5.64
CA ASP A 4 -12.62 -31.96 4.78
C ASP A 4 -12.63 -31.24 3.42
N ALA A 5 -11.60 -30.45 3.13
CA ALA A 5 -11.35 -29.82 1.84
C ALA A 5 -9.84 -29.64 1.59
N VAL A 6 -9.47 -29.43 0.33
CA VAL A 6 -8.09 -29.18 -0.11
C VAL A 6 -8.05 -27.93 -0.98
N ILE A 7 -7.11 -27.02 -0.72
CA ILE A 7 -6.72 -25.99 -1.67
C ILE A 7 -5.48 -26.51 -2.41
N ARG A 8 -5.55 -26.59 -3.74
CA ARG A 8 -4.42 -26.98 -4.59
C ARG A 8 -3.81 -25.76 -5.25
N CYS A 9 -2.50 -25.62 -5.17
CA CYS A 9 -1.76 -24.56 -5.85
C CYS A 9 -0.46 -25.10 -6.43
N GLY A 10 -0.43 -25.27 -7.76
CA GLY A 10 0.68 -25.90 -8.46
C GLY A 10 0.96 -27.31 -7.93
N ALA A 11 2.17 -27.53 -7.39
CA ALA A 11 2.60 -28.80 -6.81
C ALA A 11 2.32 -28.94 -5.30
N ARG A 12 1.62 -27.98 -4.68
CA ARG A 12 1.34 -27.96 -3.23
C ARG A 12 -0.15 -28.10 -2.97
N ASP A 13 -0.48 -29.00 -2.05
CA ASP A 13 -1.83 -29.19 -1.53
C ASP A 13 -1.88 -28.73 -0.07
N PHE A 14 -2.90 -27.94 0.26
CA PHE A 14 -3.17 -27.43 1.60
C PHE A 14 -4.45 -28.10 2.12
N ALA A 15 -4.31 -29.05 3.03
CA ALA A 15 -5.44 -29.65 3.72
C ALA A 15 -6.07 -28.62 4.68
N VAL A 16 -7.37 -28.34 4.52
CA VAL A 16 -8.08 -27.29 5.24
C VAL A 16 -9.43 -27.78 5.76
N HIS A 17 -10.00 -27.02 6.69
CA HIS A 17 -11.35 -27.20 7.19
C HIS A 17 -12.26 -26.20 6.47
N SER A 18 -13.27 -26.67 5.77
CA SER A 18 -14.22 -25.84 5.02
C SER A 18 -14.86 -24.77 5.90
N LEU A 19 -15.22 -25.12 7.14
CA LEU A 19 -15.76 -24.20 8.14
C LEU A 19 -14.87 -22.96 8.34
N ILE A 20 -13.54 -23.15 8.38
CA ILE A 20 -12.59 -22.04 8.52
C ILE A 20 -12.62 -21.16 7.27
N LEU A 21 -12.64 -21.75 6.07
CA LEU A 21 -12.76 -20.96 4.83
C LEU A 21 -14.05 -20.13 4.80
N TYR A 22 -15.17 -20.70 5.28
CA TYR A 22 -16.48 -20.05 5.27
C TYR A 22 -16.51 -18.83 6.18
N CYS A 23 -15.87 -18.90 7.35
CA CYS A 23 -15.77 -17.78 8.28
C CYS A 23 -15.03 -16.58 7.68
N HIS A 24 -14.12 -16.82 6.74
CA HIS A 24 -13.25 -15.79 6.18
C HIS A 24 -13.66 -15.32 4.78
N SER A 25 -14.44 -16.12 4.04
CA SER A 25 -14.72 -15.84 2.63
C SER A 25 -16.07 -16.41 2.16
N GLU A 26 -16.95 -15.49 1.77
CA GLU A 26 -18.18 -15.81 1.04
C GLU A 26 -17.91 -16.50 -0.31
N TYR A 27 -16.76 -16.21 -0.92
CA TYR A 27 -16.35 -16.89 -2.15
C TYR A 27 -16.13 -18.39 -1.89
N PHE A 28 -15.33 -18.75 -0.89
CA PHE A 28 -15.07 -20.17 -0.59
C PHE A 28 -16.32 -20.91 -0.11
N ARG A 29 -17.20 -20.22 0.64
CA ARG A 29 -18.51 -20.78 1.00
C ARG A 29 -19.34 -21.13 -0.24
N LYS A 30 -19.47 -20.21 -1.19
CA LYS A 30 -20.19 -20.46 -2.45
C LYS A 30 -19.53 -21.53 -3.31
N GLN A 31 -18.20 -21.62 -3.29
CA GLN A 31 -17.47 -22.61 -4.09
C GLN A 31 -17.67 -24.03 -3.57
N LEU A 32 -17.72 -24.22 -2.25
CA LEU A 32 -17.82 -25.54 -1.62
C LEU A 32 -19.24 -25.98 -1.25
N ASP A 33 -20.20 -25.06 -1.17
CA ASP A 33 -21.63 -25.37 -0.95
C ASP A 33 -22.49 -25.14 -2.22
N GLY A 34 -21.88 -24.66 -3.30
CA GLY A 34 -22.55 -24.33 -4.55
C GLY A 34 -22.71 -25.52 -5.51
N PRO A 35 -23.22 -25.27 -6.73
CA PRO A 35 -23.45 -26.29 -7.75
C PRO A 35 -22.19 -26.70 -8.54
N TRP A 36 -21.02 -26.23 -8.14
CA TRP A 36 -19.76 -26.41 -8.89
C TRP A 36 -19.06 -27.72 -8.50
N LYS A 37 -18.13 -28.18 -9.35
CA LYS A 37 -17.41 -29.46 -9.13
C LYS A 37 -16.68 -29.47 -7.78
N GLU A 38 -16.22 -28.32 -7.31
CA GLU A 38 -15.47 -28.12 -6.08
C GLU A 38 -16.28 -28.52 -4.83
N SER A 39 -17.62 -28.40 -4.89
CA SER A 39 -18.52 -28.85 -3.83
C SER A 39 -18.48 -30.37 -3.65
N SER A 40 -18.46 -31.12 -4.76
CA SER A 40 -18.38 -32.58 -4.77
C SER A 40 -16.95 -33.07 -4.53
N ASP A 41 -15.97 -32.50 -5.22
CA ASP A 41 -14.57 -32.91 -5.17
C ASP A 41 -13.89 -32.49 -3.87
N ARG A 42 -14.43 -31.47 -3.19
CA ARG A 42 -13.83 -30.80 -2.03
C ARG A 42 -12.41 -30.29 -2.30
N VAL A 43 -12.13 -29.93 -3.56
CA VAL A 43 -10.85 -29.38 -4.00
C VAL A 43 -11.08 -28.02 -4.63
N ILE A 44 -10.32 -27.00 -4.22
CA ILE A 44 -10.28 -25.67 -4.84
C ILE A 44 -8.91 -25.49 -5.50
N ASP A 45 -8.87 -25.35 -6.82
CA ASP A 45 -7.64 -25.09 -7.56
C ASP A 45 -7.35 -23.58 -7.63
N ILE A 46 -6.20 -23.14 -7.13
CA ILE A 46 -5.69 -21.75 -7.18
C ILE A 46 -4.44 -21.72 -8.06
N MET A 47 -4.58 -21.20 -9.28
CA MET A 47 -3.51 -21.20 -10.30
C MET A 47 -2.85 -19.84 -10.52
N ASP A 48 -3.49 -18.76 -10.07
CA ASP A 48 -3.05 -17.39 -10.37
C ASP A 48 -2.07 -16.81 -9.33
N PHE A 49 -1.68 -17.60 -8.33
CA PHE A 49 -0.83 -17.16 -7.23
C PHE A 49 0.29 -18.15 -6.94
N ASP A 50 1.39 -17.63 -6.40
CA ASP A 50 2.48 -18.44 -5.88
C ASP A 50 2.02 -19.24 -4.65
N PRO A 51 2.46 -20.49 -4.47
CA PRO A 51 2.05 -21.30 -3.32
C PRO A 51 2.39 -20.67 -1.96
N THR A 52 3.41 -19.82 -1.87
CA THR A 52 3.77 -19.09 -0.64
C THR A 52 2.73 -18.02 -0.27
N VAL A 53 2.08 -17.42 -1.26
CA VAL A 53 0.99 -16.45 -1.07
C VAL A 53 -0.28 -17.18 -0.63
N VAL A 54 -0.57 -18.34 -1.23
CA VAL A 54 -1.67 -19.22 -0.79
C VAL A 54 -1.43 -19.75 0.63
N GLU A 55 -0.19 -20.09 0.96
CA GLU A 55 0.19 -20.46 2.33
C GLU A 55 -0.03 -19.32 3.32
N ALA A 56 0.35 -18.08 2.97
CA ALA A 56 0.10 -16.92 3.83
C ALA A 56 -1.41 -16.70 4.06
N MET A 57 -2.22 -16.78 3.00
CA MET A 57 -3.68 -16.69 3.12
C MET A 57 -4.24 -17.78 4.02
N THR A 58 -3.84 -19.03 3.83
CA THR A 58 -4.33 -20.15 4.63
C THR A 58 -3.88 -20.04 6.09
N ARG A 59 -2.62 -19.69 6.38
CA ARG A 59 -2.13 -19.44 7.74
C ARG A 59 -2.92 -18.33 8.43
N PHE A 60 -3.21 -17.24 7.72
CA PHE A 60 -4.02 -16.16 8.26
C PHE A 60 -5.41 -16.64 8.71
N MET A 61 -6.07 -17.51 7.94
CA MET A 61 -7.40 -18.01 8.30
C MET A 61 -7.41 -18.86 9.58
N TYR A 62 -6.28 -19.43 9.98
CA TYR A 62 -6.18 -20.19 11.23
C TYR A 62 -5.64 -19.36 12.40
N CYS A 63 -4.69 -18.47 12.11
CA CYS A 63 -3.86 -17.83 13.13
C CYS A 63 -4.07 -16.31 13.21
N PHE A 64 -4.88 -15.73 12.33
CA PHE A 64 -5.04 -14.29 12.13
C PHE A 64 -3.73 -13.55 11.81
N ASP A 65 -2.70 -14.29 11.40
CA ASP A 65 -1.41 -13.76 10.98
C ASP A 65 -0.74 -14.68 9.95
N TYR A 66 0.27 -14.15 9.27
CA TYR A 66 1.07 -14.89 8.29
C TYR A 66 2.53 -14.43 8.30
N GLU A 67 3.43 -15.35 7.96
CA GLU A 67 4.86 -15.07 7.85
C GLU A 67 5.20 -14.48 6.47
N SER A 68 6.19 -13.60 6.44
CA SER A 68 6.74 -13.03 5.23
C SER A 68 8.23 -13.30 5.13
N PRO A 69 8.83 -13.19 3.93
CA PRO A 69 10.28 -13.15 3.79
C PRO A 69 10.87 -12.03 4.67
N ALA A 70 12.07 -12.28 5.21
CA ALA A 70 12.83 -11.30 6.00
C ALA A 70 13.77 -10.45 5.14
N ASP A 71 13.57 -10.46 3.83
CA ASP A 71 14.42 -9.82 2.83
C ASP A 71 13.66 -8.68 2.10
N PRO A 72 14.32 -7.90 1.23
CA PRO A 72 13.69 -6.81 0.48
C PRO A 72 12.43 -7.16 -0.33
N SER A 73 12.18 -8.44 -0.60
CA SER A 73 10.96 -8.88 -1.32
C SER A 73 9.71 -8.79 -0.46
N ALA A 74 9.81 -8.50 0.85
CA ALA A 74 8.68 -8.41 1.76
C ALA A 74 7.59 -7.43 1.27
N MET A 75 7.96 -6.26 0.74
CA MET A 75 7.00 -5.30 0.17
C MET A 75 6.15 -5.92 -0.94
N VAL A 76 6.82 -6.53 -1.92
CA VAL A 76 6.15 -7.20 -3.05
C VAL A 76 5.31 -8.37 -2.54
N PHE A 77 5.80 -9.13 -1.56
CA PHE A 77 5.07 -10.24 -0.96
C PHE A 77 3.77 -9.77 -0.29
N HIS A 78 3.81 -8.72 0.53
CA HIS A 78 2.61 -8.17 1.17
C HIS A 78 1.61 -7.63 0.14
N ALA A 79 2.07 -7.01 -0.95
CA ALA A 79 1.20 -6.60 -2.04
C ALA A 79 0.53 -7.78 -2.76
N LYS A 80 1.25 -8.90 -2.99
CA LYS A 80 0.65 -10.15 -3.50
C LYS A 80 -0.37 -10.75 -2.53
N VAL A 81 -0.11 -10.69 -1.22
CA VAL A 81 -1.07 -11.15 -0.19
C VAL A 81 -2.31 -10.25 -0.13
N TYR A 82 -2.17 -8.95 -0.38
CA TYR A 82 -3.31 -8.04 -0.56
C TYR A 82 -4.16 -8.45 -1.77
N GLN A 83 -3.53 -8.75 -2.91
CA GLN A 83 -4.21 -9.17 -4.12
C GLN A 83 -5.02 -10.47 -3.92
N ILE A 84 -4.43 -11.50 -3.29
CA ILE A 84 -5.16 -12.76 -3.04
C ILE A 84 -6.33 -12.54 -2.06
N ALA A 85 -6.13 -11.67 -1.07
CA ALA A 85 -7.17 -11.32 -0.10
C ALA A 85 -8.34 -10.60 -0.77
N ASP A 86 -8.07 -9.64 -1.66
CA ASP A 86 -9.08 -8.93 -2.42
C ASP A 86 -9.85 -9.89 -3.35
N LYS A 87 -9.14 -10.73 -4.11
CA LYS A 87 -9.76 -11.69 -5.03
C LYS A 87 -10.76 -12.62 -4.36
N TYR A 88 -10.45 -13.08 -3.14
CA TYR A 88 -11.30 -14.00 -2.39
C TYR A 88 -12.15 -13.31 -1.31
N GLY A 89 -12.20 -11.97 -1.29
CA GLY A 89 -13.05 -11.19 -0.39
C GLY A 89 -12.72 -11.37 1.09
N ILE A 90 -11.44 -11.53 1.44
CA ILE A 90 -10.97 -11.72 2.82
C ILE A 90 -10.52 -10.38 3.39
N GLU A 91 -11.49 -9.53 3.75
CA GLU A 91 -11.25 -8.13 4.15
C GLU A 91 -10.25 -7.98 5.32
N ALA A 92 -10.26 -8.90 6.28
CA ALA A 92 -9.35 -8.85 7.41
C ALA A 92 -7.89 -9.12 6.98
N LEU A 93 -7.66 -10.04 6.03
CA LEU A 93 -6.34 -10.29 5.46
C LEU A 93 -5.88 -9.11 4.61
N LYS A 94 -6.79 -8.52 3.83
CA LYS A 94 -6.54 -7.34 3.00
C LYS A 94 -6.05 -6.15 3.85
N ARG A 95 -6.67 -5.91 5.00
CA ARG A 95 -6.19 -4.89 5.96
C ARG A 95 -4.83 -5.24 6.56
N LEU A 96 -4.65 -6.48 7.03
CA LEU A 96 -3.39 -6.90 7.64
C LEU A 96 -2.22 -6.79 6.65
N SER A 97 -2.42 -7.20 5.40
CA SER A 97 -1.38 -7.14 4.38
C SER A 97 -1.03 -5.70 4.01
N ALA A 98 -1.98 -4.77 3.99
CA ALA A 98 -1.68 -3.34 3.86
C ALA A 98 -0.86 -2.79 5.05
N THR A 99 -1.18 -3.21 6.27
CA THR A 99 -0.39 -2.85 7.46
C THR A 99 1.04 -3.37 7.37
N LYS A 100 1.23 -4.64 6.99
CA LYS A 100 2.58 -5.21 6.85
C LYS A 100 3.34 -4.64 5.64
N TYR A 101 2.63 -4.32 4.56
CA TYR A 101 3.18 -3.60 3.41
C TYR A 101 3.76 -2.24 3.80
N ARG A 102 3.02 -1.46 4.59
CA ARG A 102 3.53 -0.20 5.16
C ARG A 102 4.79 -0.45 6.00
N ALA A 103 4.71 -1.39 6.94
CA ALA A 103 5.81 -1.67 7.85
C ALA A 103 7.09 -2.12 7.12
N SER A 104 6.98 -2.90 6.04
CA SER A 104 8.14 -3.31 5.24
C SER A 104 8.73 -2.18 4.41
N ILE A 105 7.91 -1.24 3.93
CA ILE A 105 8.38 -0.02 3.28
C ILE A 105 9.09 0.89 4.29
N ASP A 106 8.49 1.13 5.45
CA ASP A 106 9.08 1.99 6.49
C ASP A 106 10.41 1.43 7.01
N ALA A 107 10.59 0.12 6.97
CA ALA A 107 11.83 -0.56 7.36
C ALA A 107 12.97 -0.45 6.34
N GLY A 108 12.69 -0.12 5.07
CA GLY A 108 13.73 -0.07 4.04
C GLY A 108 13.22 0.13 2.62
N TRP A 109 12.54 1.24 2.36
CA TRP A 109 12.01 1.60 1.04
C TRP A 109 13.11 1.74 -0.03
N GLU A 110 14.36 2.00 0.35
CA GLU A 110 15.49 2.12 -0.59
C GLU A 110 15.86 0.79 -1.27
N ALA A 111 15.35 -0.33 -0.75
CA ALA A 111 15.65 -1.63 -1.32
C ALA A 111 14.96 -1.83 -2.68
N ASP A 112 15.55 -2.68 -3.54
CA ASP A 112 15.16 -2.91 -4.95
C ASP A 112 13.70 -3.37 -5.19
N GLY A 113 12.89 -3.52 -4.14
CA GLY A 113 11.49 -3.96 -4.22
C GLY A 113 10.46 -2.84 -4.30
N PHE A 114 10.76 -1.59 -3.93
CA PHE A 114 9.72 -0.56 -3.76
C PHE A 114 8.97 -0.26 -5.06
N ALA A 115 9.69 0.04 -6.16
CA ALA A 115 9.08 0.32 -7.46
C ALA A 115 8.18 -0.83 -7.94
N THR A 116 8.67 -2.07 -7.84
CA THR A 116 7.89 -3.27 -8.18
C THR A 116 6.65 -3.42 -7.31
N ALA A 117 6.74 -3.12 -6.02
CA ALA A 117 5.63 -3.24 -5.10
C ALA A 117 4.54 -2.18 -5.38
N VAL A 118 4.94 -0.96 -5.73
CA VAL A 118 4.03 0.11 -6.21
C VAL A 118 3.38 -0.28 -7.53
N ALA A 119 4.14 -0.77 -8.50
CA ALA A 119 3.61 -1.24 -9.78
C ALA A 119 2.55 -2.35 -9.56
N LEU A 120 2.84 -3.30 -8.65
CA LEU A 120 1.89 -4.35 -8.32
C LEU A 120 0.62 -3.79 -7.67
N ALA A 121 0.74 -2.84 -6.73
CA ALA A 121 -0.41 -2.19 -6.12
C ALA A 121 -1.32 -1.54 -7.17
N TYR A 122 -0.77 -0.87 -8.19
CA TYR A 122 -1.56 -0.20 -9.23
C TYR A 122 -2.11 -1.12 -10.32
N THR A 123 -1.42 -2.22 -10.62
CA THR A 123 -1.85 -3.17 -11.66
C THR A 123 -2.82 -4.25 -11.16
N THR A 124 -2.83 -4.52 -9.85
CA THR A 124 -3.64 -5.59 -9.25
C THR A 124 -4.84 -5.11 -8.46
N THR A 125 -5.00 -3.81 -8.29
CA THR A 125 -6.17 -3.21 -7.63
C THR A 125 -6.88 -2.24 -8.58
N PRO A 126 -8.20 -2.03 -8.47
CA PRO A 126 -8.91 -1.02 -9.25
C PRO A 126 -8.63 0.41 -8.73
N PRO A 127 -8.90 1.47 -9.52
CA PRO A 127 -8.68 2.86 -9.10
C PRO A 127 -9.40 3.31 -7.82
N GLY A 128 -10.50 2.66 -7.47
CA GLY A 128 -11.23 2.91 -6.22
C GLY A 128 -10.61 2.27 -4.99
N ASP A 129 -9.66 1.35 -5.15
CA ASP A 129 -8.96 0.73 -4.02
C ASP A 129 -7.85 1.65 -3.52
N ARG A 130 -8.01 2.16 -2.30
CA ARG A 130 -7.10 3.13 -1.70
C ARG A 130 -6.14 2.52 -0.67
N GLY A 131 -6.20 1.21 -0.43
CA GLY A 131 -5.42 0.56 0.63
C GLY A 131 -3.92 0.62 0.37
N LEU A 132 -3.44 -0.09 -0.65
CA LEU A 132 -2.01 -0.04 -1.02
C LEU A 132 -1.64 1.24 -1.77
N ARG A 133 -2.57 1.79 -2.57
CA ARG A 133 -2.31 2.95 -3.42
C ARG A 133 -2.00 4.21 -2.61
N ASP A 134 -2.71 4.46 -1.51
CA ASP A 134 -2.44 5.63 -0.66
C ASP A 134 -1.09 5.52 0.03
N ILE A 135 -0.73 4.31 0.47
CA ILE A 135 0.58 4.01 1.04
C ILE A 135 1.69 4.31 0.03
N ALA A 136 1.55 3.79 -1.19
CA ALA A 136 2.50 4.01 -2.27
C ALA A 136 2.67 5.49 -2.59
N VAL A 137 1.57 6.25 -2.74
CA VAL A 137 1.59 7.67 -3.09
C VAL A 137 2.25 8.51 -2.01
N GLU A 138 1.91 8.29 -0.75
CA GLU A 138 2.49 9.04 0.37
C GLU A 138 4.01 8.84 0.43
N VAL A 139 4.47 7.58 0.38
CA VAL A 139 5.90 7.26 0.46
C VAL A 139 6.63 7.79 -0.77
N ALA A 140 6.06 7.61 -1.96
CA ALA A 140 6.64 8.10 -3.20
C ALA A 140 6.78 9.63 -3.19
N PHE A 141 5.75 10.35 -2.74
CA PHE A 141 5.79 11.80 -2.62
C PHE A 141 6.86 12.27 -1.64
N ASN A 142 6.91 11.69 -0.44
CA ASN A 142 7.87 12.07 0.60
C ASN A 142 9.33 11.81 0.21
N ASN A 143 9.58 10.86 -0.69
CA ASN A 143 10.92 10.45 -1.11
C ASN A 143 11.22 10.76 -2.59
N ILE A 144 10.40 11.60 -3.25
CA ILE A 144 10.46 11.80 -4.70
C ILE A 144 11.82 12.29 -5.18
N GLY A 145 12.50 13.12 -4.39
CA GLY A 145 13.84 13.64 -4.73
C GLY A 145 14.87 12.53 -4.93
N THR A 146 14.78 11.44 -4.16
CA THR A 146 15.66 10.27 -4.31
C THR A 146 15.13 9.30 -5.36
N LEU A 147 13.82 9.06 -5.37
CA LEU A 147 13.18 8.11 -6.29
C LEU A 147 13.32 8.51 -7.77
N MET A 148 13.35 9.81 -8.08
CA MET A 148 13.61 10.28 -9.45
C MET A 148 15.02 9.97 -9.96
N GLY A 149 15.95 9.58 -9.09
CA GLY A 149 17.26 9.04 -9.47
C GLY A 149 17.26 7.53 -9.73
N GLN A 150 16.14 6.83 -9.54
CA GLN A 150 16.02 5.39 -9.73
C GLN A 150 15.25 5.09 -11.03
N ASP A 151 15.94 4.47 -12.00
CA ASP A 151 15.35 4.14 -13.30
C ASP A 151 14.09 3.27 -13.17
N ALA A 152 14.12 2.27 -12.29
CA ALA A 152 12.98 1.38 -12.04
C ALA A 152 11.72 2.13 -11.54
N PHE A 153 11.90 3.18 -10.73
CA PHE A 153 10.78 4.00 -10.27
C PHE A 153 10.29 4.93 -11.38
N CYS A 154 11.19 5.54 -12.16
CA CYS A 154 10.83 6.37 -13.31
C CYS A 154 10.06 5.59 -14.39
N GLU A 155 10.45 4.34 -14.65
CA GLU A 155 9.71 3.41 -15.51
C GLU A 155 8.31 3.13 -14.93
N THR A 156 8.23 2.77 -13.64
CA THR A 156 6.95 2.55 -12.95
C THR A 156 6.03 3.77 -13.05
N LEU A 157 6.55 4.98 -12.87
CA LEU A 157 5.79 6.22 -12.97
C LEU A 157 5.31 6.48 -14.41
N SER A 158 6.12 6.15 -15.41
CA SER A 158 5.80 6.32 -16.82
C SER A 158 4.73 5.34 -17.29
N ASP A 159 4.79 4.10 -16.81
CA ASP A 159 3.84 3.04 -17.16
C ASP A 159 2.49 3.17 -16.44
N ASN A 160 2.44 3.93 -15.34
CA ASN A 160 1.26 4.07 -14.49
C ASN A 160 0.82 5.54 -14.37
N ALA A 161 0.09 6.03 -15.37
CA ALA A 161 -0.45 7.40 -15.36
C ALA A 161 -1.31 7.72 -14.13
N ASP A 162 -2.01 6.72 -13.58
CA ASP A 162 -2.80 6.85 -12.36
C ASP A 162 -1.93 7.17 -11.13
N LEU A 163 -0.73 6.59 -11.03
CA LEU A 163 0.21 6.89 -9.95
C LEU A 163 0.62 8.36 -10.01
N ALA A 164 1.05 8.84 -11.19
CA ALA A 164 1.40 10.24 -11.38
C ALA A 164 0.23 11.18 -11.04
N ALA A 165 -0.98 10.85 -11.51
CA ALA A 165 -2.17 11.62 -11.21
C ALA A 165 -2.54 11.60 -9.72
N ASN A 166 -2.33 10.50 -9.01
CA ASN A 166 -2.56 10.44 -7.56
C ASN A 166 -1.50 11.22 -6.79
N MET A 167 -0.23 11.16 -7.19
CA MET A 167 0.84 11.96 -6.59
C MET A 167 0.60 13.46 -6.75
N ILE A 168 0.15 13.92 -7.93
CA ILE A 168 -0.19 15.32 -8.17
C ILE A 168 -1.38 15.76 -7.29
N ARG A 169 -2.42 14.92 -7.16
CA ARG A 169 -3.55 15.22 -6.27
C ARG A 169 -3.13 15.27 -4.80
N PHE A 170 -2.35 14.30 -4.35
CA PHE A 170 -1.79 14.28 -3.00
C PHE A 170 -0.93 15.52 -2.72
N MET A 171 -0.10 15.92 -3.70
CA MET A 171 0.68 17.15 -3.63
C MET A 171 -0.24 18.38 -3.55
N HIS A 172 -1.29 18.46 -4.36
CA HIS A 172 -2.24 19.57 -4.33
C HIS A 172 -2.92 19.69 -2.96
N GLU A 173 -3.41 18.58 -2.40
CA GLU A 173 -4.01 18.53 -1.06
C GLU A 173 -3.02 18.97 0.03
N LYS A 174 -1.71 18.73 -0.14
CA LYS A 174 -0.66 19.24 0.75
C LYS A 174 -0.32 20.72 0.48
N LEU A 175 -0.33 21.16 -0.77
CA LEU A 175 0.03 22.51 -1.20
C LEU A 175 -1.07 23.54 -0.95
N GLU A 176 -2.35 23.15 -0.93
CA GLU A 176 -3.44 24.00 -0.43
C GLU A 176 -3.22 24.43 1.03
N ARG A 177 -2.28 23.77 1.73
CA ARG A 177 -1.92 24.02 3.13
C ARG A 177 -0.61 24.80 3.26
N VAL A 178 -0.21 25.47 2.17
CA VAL A 178 0.97 26.31 2.10
C VAL A 178 0.54 27.77 2.08
N GLN A 179 1.07 28.55 3.00
CA GLN A 179 0.87 29.99 3.05
C GLN A 179 2.06 30.70 2.43
N GLU A 180 1.76 31.68 1.58
CA GLU A 180 2.76 32.60 1.04
C GLU A 180 3.08 33.70 2.06
N TYR A 181 4.37 33.89 2.31
CA TYR A 181 4.90 34.93 3.18
C TYR A 181 5.89 35.80 2.42
N LYS A 182 5.85 37.10 2.69
CA LYS A 182 6.81 38.06 2.15
C LYS A 182 7.62 38.71 3.27
N CYS A 183 8.94 38.55 3.20
CA CYS A 183 9.84 39.12 4.19
C CYS A 183 9.80 40.66 4.14
N SER A 184 9.67 41.28 5.31
CA SER A 184 9.68 42.73 5.46
C SER A 184 11.04 43.36 5.16
N ASP A 185 12.15 42.65 5.39
CA ASP A 185 13.51 43.17 5.20
C ASP A 185 14.02 42.95 3.78
N CYS A 186 14.11 41.68 3.34
CA CYS A 186 14.69 41.35 2.03
C CYS A 186 13.66 41.34 0.89
N LYS A 187 12.38 41.55 1.20
CA LYS A 187 11.25 41.57 0.24
C LYS A 187 11.03 40.28 -0.55
N ARG A 188 11.80 39.22 -0.31
CA ARG A 188 11.62 37.92 -0.95
C ARG A 188 10.35 37.24 -0.45
N VAL A 189 9.73 36.53 -1.38
CA VAL A 189 8.56 35.69 -1.16
C VAL A 189 9.03 34.26 -0.92
N PHE A 190 8.41 33.58 0.03
CA PHE A 190 8.68 32.18 0.32
C PHE A 190 7.39 31.49 0.79
N LEU A 191 7.36 30.18 0.59
CA LEU A 191 6.21 29.32 0.85
C LEU A 191 6.48 28.49 2.12
N ILE A 192 5.51 28.45 3.04
CA ILE A 192 5.58 27.64 4.25
C ILE A 192 4.37 26.69 4.28
N GLY A 193 4.62 25.38 4.33
CA GLY A 193 3.57 24.37 4.55
C GLY A 193 3.39 24.05 6.03
N PHE A 194 2.15 23.81 6.46
CA PHE A 194 1.82 23.44 7.85
C PHE A 194 1.22 22.02 7.96
N PRO A 195 1.64 21.18 8.94
CA PRO A 195 0.95 19.92 9.28
C PRO A 195 -0.45 20.16 9.90
N GLU A 196 -1.36 19.18 9.80
CA GLU A 196 -2.83 19.26 10.06
C GLU A 196 -3.26 19.70 11.47
N PHE A 197 -2.36 19.64 12.43
CA PHE A 197 -2.68 19.87 13.85
C PHE A 197 -1.70 20.79 14.58
N GLN A 198 -0.86 21.52 13.84
CA GLN A 198 -0.04 22.60 14.41
C GLN A 198 -0.57 23.93 13.90
N ASP A 199 -1.09 24.73 14.83
CA ASP A 199 -1.23 26.18 14.66
C ASP A 199 0.08 26.68 14.03
N PRO A 200 0.06 27.40 12.90
CA PRO A 200 1.26 27.79 12.16
C PRO A 200 2.29 28.33 13.12
N ALA A 201 3.25 27.48 13.52
CA ALA A 201 4.26 27.83 14.49
C ALA A 201 4.96 29.03 13.87
N ARG A 202 4.77 30.19 14.49
CA ARG A 202 5.25 31.48 13.98
C ARG A 202 6.70 31.29 13.62
N LEU A 203 7.00 31.20 12.33
CA LEU A 203 8.36 31.18 11.86
C LEU A 203 8.91 32.55 12.18
N ASP A 204 9.73 32.64 13.23
CA ASP A 204 10.22 33.93 13.72
C ASP A 204 11.46 34.42 12.94
N TYR A 205 11.91 33.69 11.91
CA TYR A 205 13.05 34.08 11.08
C TYR A 205 12.86 33.82 9.58
N CYS A 206 13.45 34.70 8.75
CA CYS A 206 13.44 34.55 7.30
C CYS A 206 14.46 33.49 6.87
N PRO A 207 14.08 32.44 6.11
CA PRO A 207 15.03 31.40 5.70
C PRO A 207 16.13 31.92 4.78
N VAL A 208 15.91 33.09 4.15
CA VAL A 208 16.78 33.66 3.13
C VAL A 208 17.77 34.68 3.71
N CYS A 209 17.30 35.76 4.34
CA CYS A 209 18.17 36.77 4.92
C CYS A 209 18.45 36.57 6.41
N LYS A 210 17.87 35.53 7.03
CA LYS A 210 18.03 35.18 8.44
C LYS A 210 17.60 36.28 9.42
N SER A 211 16.87 37.29 8.95
CA SER A 211 16.33 38.32 9.84
C SER A 211 15.21 37.74 10.70
N TRP A 212 15.19 38.14 11.97
CA TRP A 212 14.14 37.78 12.92
C TRP A 212 13.03 38.80 12.83
N ASN A 213 11.81 38.39 12.52
CA ASN A 213 10.69 39.31 12.45
C ASN A 213 9.37 38.63 12.81
N THR A 214 8.61 39.26 13.71
CA THR A 214 7.32 38.78 14.20
C THR A 214 6.14 39.29 13.35
N SER A 215 6.37 40.19 12.40
CA SER A 215 5.33 40.75 11.52
C SER A 215 5.59 40.39 10.06
N TRP A 216 5.09 39.22 9.66
CA TRP A 216 4.93 38.87 8.25
C TRP A 216 3.60 39.44 7.75
N TRP A 217 3.55 39.88 6.49
CA TRP A 217 2.26 40.02 5.81
C TRP A 217 2.02 38.77 4.97
N ILE A 218 0.86 38.16 5.22
CA ILE A 218 0.26 37.20 4.30
C ILE A 218 -0.05 37.98 3.02
N THR A 219 0.51 37.54 1.90
CA THR A 219 0.09 38.06 0.60
C THR A 219 -1.33 37.52 0.32
N PRO A 220 -2.27 38.41 -0.04
CA PRO A 220 -3.65 38.01 -0.31
C PRO A 220 -3.77 37.14 -1.57
#